data_AF-W7BDS3-F1
#
_entry.id   AF-W7BDS3-F1
#
_cell.length_a   1.000
_cell.length_b   1.000
_cell.length_c   1.000
_cell.angle_alpha   90.00
_cell.angle_beta   90.00
_cell.angle_gamma   90.00
#
_symmetry.space_group_name_H-M   'P 1'
#
loop_
_entity.id
_entity.type
_entity.pdbx_description
1 polymer ?
#
loop_
_entity_poly.entity_id
_entity_poly.type
_entity_poly.pdbx_seq_one_letter_code
_entity_poly.pdbx_strand_id
1 'polypeptide(L)'
;MLQLGDTIGLIACSNGRDPEREGDIAHVEELLFTNFAMKSERAATIFRTEKNLASGGPEERAEALMQLYQNPEIKAIFDISGGDLANEILPYLDFKQIQAANKPFIGYSDLTVIQNAIYAKTGIGGYNYQLLHLASDNAERQLEQFKNSFIEVNNQEIPYKILMDNGNIGGEIIGGNIRCFLKLAGTDYMPNFQGKVVVLEALSGDVAKIRTYLAQLDQIGVFQAANGVILGQFTEMQAKHLAPTVEDLTRCYIKKIQ
;
A
#
# COMPACT_ATOMS: atom_id res chain seq x y z
N MET A 1 6.56 12.11 12.44
CA MET A 1 5.28 11.50 12.03
C MET A 1 4.78 10.52 13.09
N LEU A 2 5.66 9.80 13.75
CA LEU A 2 5.47 9.15 15.04
C LEU A 2 6.55 9.67 16.01
N GLN A 3 6.30 9.56 17.30
CA GLN A 3 7.24 9.82 18.38
C GLN A 3 7.60 8.52 19.09
N LEU A 4 8.74 8.52 19.78
CA LEU A 4 9.10 7.41 20.66
C LEU A 4 8.03 7.25 21.73
N GLY A 5 7.59 6.01 21.98
CA GLY A 5 6.51 5.74 22.94
C GLY A 5 5.10 5.77 22.38
N ASP A 6 4.89 6.19 21.13
CA ASP A 6 3.55 6.21 20.52
C ASP A 6 2.94 4.81 20.40
N THR A 7 1.61 4.77 20.40
CA THR A 7 0.84 3.55 20.12
C THR A 7 0.43 3.51 18.65
N ILE A 8 0.65 2.37 18.00
CA ILE A 8 0.21 2.08 16.63
C ILE A 8 -0.89 1.02 16.61
N GLY A 9 -1.79 1.07 15.63
CA GLY A 9 -2.79 0.03 15.41
C GLY A 9 -2.27 -1.03 14.45
N LEU A 10 -2.51 -2.31 14.74
CA LEU A 10 -2.20 -3.43 13.85
C LEU A 10 -3.50 -4.11 13.39
N ILE A 11 -3.66 -4.32 12.08
CA ILE A 11 -4.89 -4.91 11.51
C ILE A 11 -4.60 -5.78 10.28
N ALA A 12 -5.57 -6.60 9.88
CA ALA A 12 -5.61 -7.26 8.57
C ALA A 12 -6.94 -6.98 7.85
N CYS A 13 -6.94 -6.02 6.94
CA CYS A 13 -8.15 -5.65 6.19
C CYS A 13 -8.39 -6.50 4.96
N SER A 14 -7.38 -7.24 4.47
CA SER A 14 -7.51 -8.14 3.31
C SER A 14 -7.64 -9.60 3.74
N ASN A 15 -6.77 -10.48 3.26
CA ASN A 15 -6.69 -11.86 3.75
C ASN A 15 -6.14 -11.83 5.18
N GLY A 16 -6.78 -12.61 6.06
CA GLY A 16 -6.29 -12.78 7.42
C GLY A 16 -4.97 -13.55 7.41
N ARG A 17 -4.12 -13.27 8.39
CA ARG A 17 -2.87 -14.00 8.59
C ARG A 17 -3.15 -15.42 9.07
N ASP A 18 -2.23 -16.34 8.78
CA ASP A 18 -2.27 -17.67 9.39
C ASP A 18 -2.05 -17.56 10.90
N PRO A 19 -2.85 -18.23 11.75
CA PRO A 19 -2.63 -18.23 13.21
C PRO A 19 -1.22 -18.67 13.63
N GLU A 20 -0.60 -19.57 12.86
CA GLU A 20 0.78 -20.03 13.08
C GLU A 20 1.84 -18.91 12.92
N ARG A 21 1.46 -17.79 12.28
CA ARG A 21 2.31 -16.62 12.06
C ARG A 21 2.23 -15.57 13.17
N GLU A 22 1.61 -15.90 14.30
CA GLU A 22 1.58 -15.05 15.51
C GLU A 22 2.98 -14.64 15.97
N GLY A 23 3.96 -15.54 15.87
CA GLY A 23 5.35 -15.27 16.26
C GLY A 23 5.98 -14.11 15.48
N ASP A 24 5.66 -13.95 14.19
CA ASP A 24 6.16 -12.84 13.37
C ASP A 24 5.67 -11.48 13.91
N ILE A 25 4.41 -11.43 14.36
CA ILE A 25 3.78 -10.22 14.90
C ILE A 25 4.40 -9.88 16.25
N ALA A 26 4.49 -10.86 17.15
CA ALA A 26 5.10 -10.67 18.46
C ALA A 26 6.56 -10.19 18.34
N HIS A 27 7.32 -10.72 17.39
CA HIS A 27 8.69 -10.29 17.14
C HIS A 27 8.78 -8.85 16.62
N VAL A 28 7.90 -8.45 15.69
CA VAL A 28 7.81 -7.05 15.25
C VAL A 28 7.49 -6.11 16.40
N GLU A 29 6.55 -6.47 17.28
CA GLU A 29 6.20 -5.66 18.45
C GLU A 29 7.38 -5.53 19.43
N GLU A 30 8.11 -6.62 19.67
CA GLU A 30 9.33 -6.60 20.48
C GLU A 30 10.39 -5.67 19.90
N LEU A 31 10.63 -5.73 18.59
CA LEU A 31 11.58 -4.86 17.90
C LEU A 31 11.17 -3.39 17.99
N LEU A 32 9.89 -3.08 17.79
CA LEU A 32 9.36 -1.72 17.90
C LEU A 32 9.47 -1.17 19.32
N PHE A 33 9.17 -2.00 20.33
CA PHE A 33 9.29 -1.61 21.72
C PHE A 33 10.75 -1.39 22.11
N THR A 34 11.64 -2.31 21.77
CA THR A 34 13.06 -2.25 22.16
C THR A 34 13.78 -1.07 21.52
N ASN A 35 13.50 -0.78 20.24
CA ASN A 35 14.19 0.26 19.50
C ASN A 35 13.55 1.65 19.64
N PHE A 36 12.23 1.71 19.86
CA PHE A 36 11.49 2.97 19.79
C PHE A 36 10.49 3.20 20.94
N ALA A 37 10.44 2.31 21.93
CA ALA A 37 9.46 2.29 23.02
C ALA A 37 7.99 2.25 22.55
N MET A 38 7.74 1.93 21.27
CA MET A 38 6.40 1.94 20.71
C MET A 38 5.56 0.77 21.21
N LYS A 39 4.26 1.02 21.31
CA LYS A 39 3.25 0.02 21.68
C LYS A 39 2.36 -0.28 20.48
N SER A 40 1.70 -1.42 20.50
CA SER A 40 0.72 -1.82 19.51
C SER A 40 -0.64 -2.11 20.14
N GLU A 41 -1.69 -1.78 19.42
CA GLU A 41 -3.05 -2.25 19.67
C GLU A 41 -3.49 -3.10 18.47
N ARG A 42 -3.76 -4.38 18.72
CA ARG A 42 -4.13 -5.34 17.68
C ARG A 42 -5.65 -5.37 17.51
N ALA A 43 -6.11 -5.22 16.27
CA ALA A 43 -7.50 -5.51 15.93
C ALA A 43 -7.81 -7.00 16.11
N ALA A 44 -9.06 -7.32 16.46
CA ALA A 44 -9.52 -8.71 16.57
C ALA A 44 -9.51 -9.46 15.22
N THR A 45 -9.38 -8.73 14.11
CA THR A 45 -9.51 -9.22 12.73
C THR A 45 -8.18 -9.56 12.05
N ILE A 46 -7.11 -9.81 12.81
CA ILE A 46 -5.78 -10.11 12.23
C ILE A 46 -5.73 -11.49 11.56
N PHE A 47 -6.29 -12.52 12.18
CA PHE A 47 -6.10 -13.91 11.75
C PHE A 47 -7.28 -14.42 10.93
N ARG A 48 -6.99 -15.21 9.90
CA ARG A 48 -8.04 -15.90 9.14
C ARG A 48 -8.65 -17.03 9.95
N THR A 49 -9.87 -17.42 9.57
CA THR A 49 -10.53 -18.62 10.13
C THR A 49 -10.23 -19.84 9.26
N GLU A 50 -10.44 -21.06 9.78
CA GLU A 50 -10.23 -22.29 9.00
C GLU A 50 -11.07 -22.35 7.72
N LYS A 51 -12.22 -21.67 7.72
CA LYS A 51 -13.22 -21.72 6.63
C LYS A 51 -13.19 -20.50 5.72
N ASN A 52 -12.39 -19.47 6.04
CA ASN A 52 -12.38 -18.20 5.30
C ASN A 52 -10.95 -17.72 5.09
N LEU A 53 -10.71 -17.06 3.95
CA LEU A 53 -9.44 -16.40 3.65
C LEU A 53 -9.23 -15.13 4.50
N ALA A 54 -10.30 -14.58 5.08
CA ALA A 54 -10.28 -13.44 5.99
C ALA A 54 -10.64 -13.84 7.44
N SER A 55 -10.49 -12.90 8.37
CA SER A 55 -10.89 -13.06 9.78
C SER A 55 -12.40 -13.14 9.98
N GLY A 56 -13.17 -12.63 9.02
CA GLY A 56 -14.61 -12.44 9.12
C GLY A 56 -15.20 -11.77 7.90
N GLY A 57 -16.44 -11.31 8.02
CA GLY A 57 -17.13 -10.56 6.97
C GLY A 57 -16.46 -9.22 6.67
N PRO A 58 -16.77 -8.59 5.52
CA PRO A 58 -16.23 -7.27 5.18
C PRO A 58 -16.68 -6.17 6.15
N GLU A 59 -17.91 -6.25 6.67
CA GLU A 59 -18.42 -5.32 7.70
C GLU A 59 -17.62 -5.41 9.00
N GLU A 60 -17.35 -6.63 9.50
CA GLU A 60 -16.58 -6.86 10.73
C GLU A 60 -15.13 -6.35 10.59
N ARG A 61 -14.50 -6.56 9.43
CA ARG A 61 -13.17 -6.01 9.13
C ARG A 61 -13.17 -4.50 9.05
N ALA A 62 -14.19 -3.91 8.41
CA ALA A 62 -14.36 -2.46 8.34
C ALA A 62 -14.56 -1.85 9.74
N GLU A 63 -15.41 -2.46 10.57
CA GLU A 63 -15.66 -2.01 11.93
C GLU A 63 -14.38 -2.03 12.77
N ALA A 64 -13.60 -3.12 12.68
CA ALA A 64 -12.31 -3.21 13.36
C ALA A 64 -11.34 -2.10 12.91
N LEU A 65 -11.31 -1.75 11.62
CA LEU A 65 -10.52 -0.62 11.14
C LEU A 65 -11.03 0.71 11.70
N MET A 66 -12.35 0.91 11.73
CA MET A 66 -12.96 2.12 12.27
C MET A 66 -12.70 2.30 13.76
N GLN A 67 -12.67 1.21 14.55
CA GLN A 67 -12.29 1.24 15.96
C GLN A 67 -10.87 1.80 16.16
N LEU A 68 -9.91 1.39 15.33
CA LEU A 68 -8.54 1.93 15.39
C LEU A 68 -8.50 3.42 14.99
N TYR A 69 -9.34 3.85 14.05
CA TYR A 69 -9.45 5.27 13.70
C TYR A 69 -10.06 6.11 14.83
N GLN A 70 -11.05 5.58 15.53
CA GLN A 70 -11.74 6.25 16.63
C GLN A 70 -10.90 6.34 17.90
N ASN A 71 -9.93 5.44 18.10
CA ASN A 71 -9.06 5.46 19.26
C ASN A 71 -8.02 6.61 19.18
N PRO A 72 -8.05 7.62 20.08
CA PRO A 72 -7.14 8.77 20.02
C PRO A 72 -5.69 8.46 20.42
N GLU A 73 -5.45 7.33 21.10
CA GLU A 73 -4.11 6.89 21.49
C GLU A 73 -3.32 6.35 20.29
N ILE A 74 -4.02 5.84 19.28
CA ILE A 74 -3.41 5.29 18.06
C ILE A 74 -3.00 6.41 17.10
N LYS A 75 -1.70 6.51 16.82
CA LYS A 75 -1.12 7.57 15.98
C LYS A 75 -0.96 7.18 14.51
N ALA A 76 -0.89 5.88 14.21
CA ALA A 76 -0.83 5.34 12.85
C ALA A 76 -1.40 3.93 12.83
N ILE A 77 -1.98 3.53 11.69
CA ILE A 77 -2.53 2.18 11.50
C ILE A 77 -1.69 1.45 10.47
N PHE A 78 -1.08 0.33 10.89
CA PHE A 78 -0.33 -0.57 10.03
C PHE A 78 -1.16 -1.81 9.76
N ASP A 79 -1.52 -1.99 8.50
CA ASP A 79 -2.11 -3.22 8.05
C ASP A 79 -1.00 -4.21 7.66
N ILE A 80 -0.97 -5.33 8.39
CA ILE A 80 0.04 -6.39 8.32
C ILE A 80 -0.43 -7.58 7.45
N SER A 81 -1.48 -7.35 6.68
CA SER A 81 -1.99 -8.30 5.70
C SER A 81 -1.47 -8.03 4.29
N GLY A 82 -2.15 -8.67 3.34
CA GLY A 82 -2.03 -8.56 1.90
C GLY A 82 -3.10 -9.49 1.33
N GLY A 83 -2.96 -9.89 0.06
CA GLY A 83 -3.86 -10.87 -0.53
C GLY A 83 -4.77 -10.24 -1.59
N ASP A 84 -6.08 -10.40 -1.44
CA ASP A 84 -7.01 -10.08 -2.52
C ASP A 84 -8.40 -9.56 -2.11
N LEU A 85 -8.65 -9.34 -0.82
CA LEU A 85 -9.99 -9.04 -0.28
C LEU A 85 -10.14 -7.62 0.27
N ALA A 86 -9.13 -6.75 0.13
CA ALA A 86 -9.15 -5.40 0.71
C ALA A 86 -10.29 -4.53 0.17
N ASN A 87 -10.70 -4.72 -1.09
CA ASN A 87 -11.74 -3.88 -1.71
C ASN A 87 -13.14 -4.14 -1.18
N GLU A 88 -13.37 -5.27 -0.52
CA GLU A 88 -14.69 -5.60 0.03
C GLU A 88 -15.10 -4.67 1.18
N ILE A 89 -14.14 -4.07 1.89
CA ILE A 89 -14.45 -3.26 3.08
C ILE A 89 -14.84 -1.81 2.74
N LEU A 90 -14.48 -1.31 1.55
CA LEU A 90 -14.60 0.11 1.19
C LEU A 90 -16.03 0.69 1.35
N PRO A 91 -17.12 -0.04 1.02
CA PRO A 91 -18.48 0.47 1.20
C PRO A 91 -18.88 0.70 2.66
N TYR A 92 -18.18 0.08 3.60
CA TYR A 92 -18.49 0.11 5.03
C TYR A 92 -17.61 1.11 5.81
N LEU A 93 -16.66 1.78 5.14
CA LEU A 93 -15.79 2.77 5.77
C LEU A 93 -16.47 4.13 5.88
N ASP A 94 -16.41 4.72 7.08
CA ASP A 94 -16.79 6.12 7.27
C ASP A 94 -15.59 7.04 6.99
N PHE A 95 -15.48 7.46 5.73
CA PHE A 95 -14.40 8.35 5.29
C PHE A 95 -14.41 9.72 5.98
N LYS A 96 -15.54 10.19 6.53
CA LYS A 96 -15.57 11.45 7.29
C LYS A 96 -14.89 11.27 8.65
N GLN A 97 -15.13 10.13 9.31
CA GLN A 97 -14.42 9.80 10.55
C GLN A 97 -12.93 9.56 10.31
N ILE A 98 -12.56 8.88 9.22
CA ILE A 98 -11.16 8.71 8.82
C ILE A 98 -10.51 10.09 8.60
N GLN A 99 -11.19 11.00 7.90
CA GLN A 99 -10.70 12.36 7.67
C GLN A 99 -10.53 13.14 8.98
N ALA A 100 -11.50 13.06 9.88
CA ALA A 100 -11.46 13.75 11.18
C ALA A 100 -10.35 13.22 12.09
N ALA A 101 -10.07 11.91 12.05
CA ALA A 101 -9.00 11.28 12.83
C ALA A 101 -7.60 11.64 12.33
N ASN A 102 -7.46 11.99 11.04
CA ASN A 102 -6.23 12.46 10.40
C ASN A 102 -4.96 11.63 10.73
N LYS A 103 -5.10 10.30 10.78
CA LYS A 103 -4.00 9.36 11.01
C LYS A 103 -3.67 8.57 9.74
N PRO A 104 -2.38 8.33 9.45
CA PRO A 104 -1.98 7.62 8.23
C PRO A 104 -2.37 6.14 8.29
N PHE A 105 -2.75 5.60 7.14
CA PHE A 105 -2.88 4.17 6.88
C PHE A 105 -1.64 3.68 6.15
N ILE A 106 -1.00 2.65 6.69
CA ILE A 106 0.23 2.07 6.17
C ILE A 106 -0.05 0.64 5.74
N GLY A 107 0.40 0.29 4.54
CA GLY A 107 0.14 -1.01 3.96
C GLY A 107 0.92 -1.21 2.66
N TYR A 108 0.94 -2.44 2.17
CA TYR A 108 1.64 -2.84 0.96
C TYR A 108 0.80 -3.82 0.14
N SER A 109 1.07 -3.97 -1.15
CA SER A 109 0.38 -4.93 -2.03
C SER A 109 -1.13 -4.63 -2.14
N ASP A 110 -2.01 -5.56 -1.74
CA ASP A 110 -3.48 -5.41 -1.85
C ASP A 110 -4.03 -4.17 -1.13
N LEU A 111 -3.31 -3.70 -0.11
CA LEU A 111 -3.63 -2.53 0.68
C LEU A 111 -3.50 -1.21 -0.10
N THR A 112 -2.91 -1.27 -1.30
CA THR A 112 -3.00 -0.23 -2.34
C THR A 112 -4.46 0.25 -2.52
N VAL A 113 -5.41 -0.67 -2.46
CA VAL A 113 -6.85 -0.39 -2.57
C VAL A 113 -7.30 0.61 -1.51
N ILE A 114 -7.01 0.31 -0.24
CA ILE A 114 -7.49 1.12 0.90
C ILE A 114 -6.74 2.45 0.95
N GLN A 115 -5.43 2.44 0.69
CA GLN A 115 -4.60 3.66 0.65
C GLN A 115 -5.13 4.67 -0.37
N ASN A 116 -5.37 4.22 -1.60
CA ASN A 116 -5.84 5.11 -2.65
C ASN A 116 -7.29 5.53 -2.41
N ALA A 117 -8.15 4.67 -1.85
CA ALA A 117 -9.51 5.04 -1.48
C ALA A 117 -9.54 6.11 -0.38
N ILE A 118 -8.76 5.94 0.70
CA ILE A 118 -8.66 6.94 1.77
C ILE A 118 -8.17 8.27 1.18
N TYR A 119 -7.11 8.25 0.38
CA TYR A 119 -6.60 9.46 -0.27
C TYR A 119 -7.67 10.13 -1.15
N ALA A 120 -8.34 9.37 -2.03
CA ALA A 120 -9.37 9.90 -2.92
C ALA A 120 -10.54 10.55 -2.18
N LYS A 121 -10.94 9.99 -1.03
CA LYS A 121 -12.11 10.45 -0.27
C LYS A 121 -11.78 11.51 0.78
N THR A 122 -10.52 11.63 1.21
CA THR A 122 -10.15 12.46 2.37
C THR A 122 -8.98 13.43 2.12
N GLY A 123 -8.16 13.18 1.10
CA GLY A 123 -6.90 13.89 0.85
C GLY A 123 -5.74 13.44 1.76
N ILE A 124 -5.95 12.50 2.69
CA ILE A 124 -4.91 12.03 3.61
C ILE A 124 -4.04 10.98 2.90
N GLY A 125 -2.74 11.24 2.87
CA GLY A 125 -1.75 10.30 2.34
C GLY A 125 -1.46 9.15 3.29
N GLY A 126 -1.17 7.98 2.72
CA GLY A 126 -0.67 6.80 3.42
C GLY A 126 0.79 6.48 3.06
N TYR A 127 1.29 5.36 3.56
CA TYR A 127 2.64 4.88 3.27
C TYR A 127 2.61 3.48 2.67
N ASN A 128 3.22 3.33 1.49
CA ASN A 128 3.40 2.02 0.87
C ASN A 128 4.58 1.29 1.54
N TYR A 129 4.28 0.55 2.62
CA TYR A 129 5.27 -0.09 3.49
C TYR A 129 4.68 -1.35 4.16
N GLN A 130 5.51 -2.38 4.36
CA GLN A 130 5.13 -3.64 5.00
C GLN A 130 5.87 -3.80 6.33
N LEU A 131 5.16 -3.61 7.44
CA LEU A 131 5.74 -3.61 8.79
C LEU A 131 6.38 -4.96 9.15
N LEU A 132 5.84 -6.06 8.64
CA LEU A 132 6.35 -7.39 8.94
C LEU A 132 7.74 -7.68 8.36
N HIS A 133 8.25 -6.83 7.45
CA HIS A 133 9.65 -6.95 7.02
C HIS A 133 10.64 -6.68 8.16
N LEU A 134 10.21 -6.06 9.27
CA LEU A 134 11.03 -5.98 10.48
C LEU A 134 11.40 -7.36 11.04
N ALA A 135 10.54 -8.37 10.85
CA ALA A 135 10.80 -9.76 11.25
C ALA A 135 11.44 -10.60 10.13
N SER A 136 12.08 -9.97 9.14
CA SER A 136 12.78 -10.67 8.04
C SER A 136 14.28 -10.75 8.28
N ASP A 137 14.99 -11.49 7.42
CA ASP A 137 16.46 -11.59 7.42
C ASP A 137 17.18 -10.22 7.23
N ASN A 138 16.46 -9.16 6.88
CA ASN A 138 16.97 -7.80 6.71
C ASN A 138 16.52 -6.83 7.81
N ALA A 139 16.22 -7.33 9.01
CA ALA A 139 15.65 -6.55 10.13
C ALA A 139 16.38 -5.23 10.41
N GLU A 140 17.72 -5.21 10.44
CA GLU A 140 18.51 -3.99 10.72
C GLU A 140 18.21 -2.87 9.71
N ARG A 141 18.27 -3.20 8.42
CA ARG A 141 17.92 -2.25 7.34
C ARG A 141 16.47 -1.82 7.42
N GLN A 142 15.56 -2.73 7.76
CA GLN A 142 14.13 -2.42 7.85
C GLN A 142 13.81 -1.51 9.05
N LEU A 143 14.51 -1.67 10.17
CA LEU A 143 14.43 -0.78 11.33
C LEU A 143 14.97 0.62 11.00
N GLU A 144 16.08 0.71 10.29
CA GLU A 144 16.61 1.99 9.81
C GLU A 144 15.62 2.68 8.88
N GLN A 145 15.03 1.95 7.92
CA GLN A 145 14.01 2.49 7.01
C GLN A 145 12.75 2.94 7.76
N PHE A 146 12.30 2.17 8.76
CA PHE A 146 11.18 2.53 9.61
C PHE A 146 11.46 3.84 10.37
N LYS A 147 12.63 3.94 11.03
CA LYS A 147 13.07 5.15 11.75
C LYS A 147 13.09 6.37 10.83
N ASN A 148 13.71 6.23 9.66
CA ASN A 148 13.82 7.31 8.68
C ASN A 148 12.47 7.76 8.11
N SER A 149 11.53 6.83 7.93
CA SER A 149 10.23 7.13 7.31
C SER A 149 9.22 7.70 8.30
N PHE A 150 9.18 7.16 9.52
CA PHE A 150 8.09 7.44 10.46
C PHE A 150 8.52 8.31 11.64
N ILE A 151 9.77 8.23 12.10
CA ILE A 151 10.23 8.96 13.29
C ILE A 151 10.94 10.25 12.87
N GLU A 152 12.03 10.14 12.13
CA GLU A 152 12.86 11.29 11.72
C GLU A 152 12.27 12.02 10.50
N VAL A 153 11.59 11.29 9.61
CA VAL A 153 11.00 11.80 8.35
C VAL A 153 12.07 12.49 7.48
N ASN A 154 13.05 11.70 7.08
CA ASN A 154 14.16 12.17 6.25
C ASN A 154 13.82 12.05 4.76
N ASN A 155 14.08 13.10 3.98
CA ASN A 155 14.03 13.02 2.53
C ASN A 155 15.18 12.14 2.04
N GLN A 156 14.85 10.98 1.47
CA GLN A 156 15.85 10.08 0.87
C GLN A 156 15.77 10.15 -0.65
N GLU A 157 16.93 10.32 -1.28
CA GLU A 157 17.05 10.10 -2.72
C GLU A 157 16.95 8.61 -3.00
N ILE A 158 15.95 8.23 -3.80
CA ILE A 158 15.78 6.86 -4.27
C ILE A 158 16.54 6.73 -5.59
N PRO A 159 17.47 5.77 -5.75
CA PRO A 159 18.11 5.54 -7.03
C PRO A 159 17.09 5.18 -8.10
N TYR A 160 17.13 5.86 -9.24
CA TYR A 160 16.22 5.62 -10.36
C TYR A 160 16.96 5.65 -11.71
N LYS A 161 16.30 5.06 -12.72
CA LYS A 161 16.73 5.14 -14.12
C LYS A 161 15.64 5.84 -14.93
N ILE A 162 16.02 6.85 -15.69
CA ILE A 162 15.11 7.51 -16.63
C ILE A 162 14.88 6.59 -17.82
N LEU A 163 13.63 6.22 -18.06
CA LEU A 163 13.23 5.41 -19.21
C LEU A 163 12.86 6.30 -20.40
N MET A 164 12.12 7.37 -20.18
CA MET A 164 11.76 8.36 -21.18
C MET A 164 11.98 9.73 -20.57
N ASP A 165 12.86 10.52 -21.19
CA ASP A 165 13.15 11.87 -20.71
C ASP A 165 12.10 12.84 -21.23
N ASN A 166 11.31 13.39 -20.30
CA ASN A 166 10.30 14.41 -20.55
C ASN A 166 10.52 15.63 -19.60
N GLY A 167 11.73 15.78 -19.05
CA GLY A 167 12.02 16.80 -18.03
C GLY A 167 11.57 16.43 -16.62
N ASN A 168 11.53 17.44 -15.74
CA ASN A 168 11.19 17.26 -14.31
C ASN A 168 9.70 16.97 -14.14
N ILE A 169 9.38 15.81 -13.56
CA ILE A 169 8.02 15.44 -13.15
C ILE A 169 7.80 15.72 -11.67
N GLY A 170 6.61 16.21 -11.31
CA GLY A 170 6.23 16.47 -9.93
C GLY A 170 4.73 16.33 -9.75
N GLY A 171 4.30 15.91 -8.56
CA GLY A 171 2.90 15.69 -8.24
C GLY A 171 2.75 14.81 -7.00
N GLU A 172 1.54 14.78 -6.45
CA GLU A 172 1.21 13.81 -5.40
C GLU A 172 1.25 12.39 -5.96
N ILE A 173 1.72 11.45 -5.14
CA ILE A 173 1.91 10.06 -5.53
C ILE A 173 0.61 9.28 -5.28
N ILE A 174 0.18 8.54 -6.30
CA ILE A 174 -0.89 7.55 -6.22
C ILE A 174 -0.42 6.21 -6.82
N GLY A 175 -1.23 5.17 -6.69
CA GLY A 175 -0.89 3.84 -7.20
C GLY A 175 -0.29 2.94 -6.12
N GLY A 176 0.65 2.08 -6.50
CA GLY A 176 1.15 0.97 -5.71
C GLY A 176 1.13 -0.31 -6.54
N ASN A 177 0.51 -1.37 -6.03
CA ASN A 177 0.37 -2.60 -6.77
C ASN A 177 -0.56 -2.42 -7.98
N ILE A 178 -0.05 -2.64 -9.19
CA ILE A 178 -0.77 -2.35 -10.44
C ILE A 178 -2.13 -3.04 -10.52
N ARG A 179 -2.17 -4.32 -10.14
CA ARG A 179 -3.38 -5.15 -10.18
C ARG A 179 -4.39 -4.68 -9.13
N CYS A 180 -3.91 -4.34 -7.94
CA CYS A 180 -4.78 -3.94 -6.83
C CYS A 180 -5.31 -2.52 -7.03
N PHE A 181 -4.50 -1.61 -7.57
CA PHE A 181 -4.94 -0.27 -7.96
C PHE A 181 -6.09 -0.33 -8.97
N LEU A 182 -6.01 -1.25 -9.96
CA LEU A 182 -7.07 -1.45 -10.96
C LEU A 182 -8.39 -1.98 -10.39
N LYS A 183 -8.44 -2.52 -9.16
CA LYS A 183 -9.70 -2.89 -8.50
C LYS A 183 -10.61 -1.70 -8.24
N LEU A 184 -10.05 -0.49 -8.18
CA LEU A 184 -10.79 0.74 -7.95
C LEU A 184 -11.40 1.31 -9.24
N ALA A 185 -11.02 0.80 -10.42
CA ALA A 185 -11.47 1.35 -11.70
C ALA A 185 -13.01 1.30 -11.82
N GLY A 186 -13.63 2.44 -12.13
CA GLY A 186 -15.09 2.57 -12.24
C GLY A 186 -15.82 2.77 -10.90
N THR A 187 -15.10 2.85 -9.78
CA THR A 187 -15.65 3.15 -8.45
C THR A 187 -15.41 4.60 -8.05
N ASP A 188 -16.12 5.08 -7.04
CA ASP A 188 -15.91 6.40 -6.44
C ASP A 188 -14.66 6.46 -5.53
N TYR A 189 -13.95 5.35 -5.38
CA TYR A 189 -12.70 5.23 -4.62
C TYR A 189 -11.45 5.44 -5.49
N MET A 190 -11.58 5.49 -6.82
CA MET A 190 -10.44 5.75 -7.70
C MET A 190 -10.01 7.22 -7.58
N PRO A 191 -8.73 7.51 -7.25
CA PRO A 191 -8.26 8.89 -7.21
C PRO A 191 -8.24 9.51 -8.61
N ASN A 192 -8.41 10.82 -8.67
CA ASN A 192 -8.18 11.59 -9.90
C ASN A 192 -6.69 11.56 -10.29
N PHE A 193 -6.39 11.38 -11.58
CA PHE A 193 -5.02 11.26 -12.09
C PHE A 193 -4.37 12.60 -12.45
N GLN A 194 -5.16 13.67 -12.63
CA GLN A 194 -4.63 14.96 -13.08
C GLN A 194 -3.59 15.50 -12.09
N GLY A 195 -2.40 15.80 -12.62
CA GLY A 195 -1.31 16.38 -11.82
C GLY A 195 -0.64 15.39 -10.87
N LYS A 196 -0.93 14.09 -10.98
CA LYS A 196 -0.36 13.04 -10.11
C LYS A 196 0.83 12.36 -10.76
N VAL A 197 1.66 11.74 -9.94
CA VAL A 197 2.67 10.76 -10.38
C VAL A 197 2.20 9.37 -9.95
N VAL A 198 2.11 8.44 -10.90
CA VAL A 198 1.59 7.09 -10.63
C VAL A 198 2.73 6.12 -10.42
N VAL A 199 2.80 5.49 -9.25
CA VAL A 199 3.74 4.41 -8.96
C VAL A 199 3.07 3.08 -9.28
N LEU A 200 3.76 2.20 -10.01
CA LEU A 200 3.26 0.88 -10.36
C LEU A 200 4.31 -0.19 -10.03
N GLU A 201 3.92 -1.19 -9.25
CA GLU A 201 4.71 -2.39 -8.96
C GLU A 201 3.87 -3.66 -9.08
N ALA A 202 4.52 -4.81 -9.21
CA ALA A 202 3.84 -6.09 -9.15
C ALA A 202 4.75 -7.19 -8.58
N LEU A 203 4.25 -7.94 -7.61
CA LEU A 203 4.90 -9.18 -7.17
C LEU A 203 4.79 -10.28 -8.22
N SER A 204 3.60 -10.49 -8.79
CA SER A 204 3.28 -11.56 -9.73
C SER A 204 2.63 -11.04 -11.01
N GLY A 205 2.76 -11.82 -12.08
CA GLY A 205 2.22 -11.48 -13.41
C GLY A 205 3.18 -11.87 -14.52
N ASP A 206 2.69 -12.65 -15.47
CA ASP A 206 3.39 -12.88 -16.73
C ASP A 206 3.21 -11.67 -17.68
N VAL A 207 3.88 -11.74 -18.84
CA VAL A 207 3.80 -10.71 -19.88
C VAL A 207 2.36 -10.41 -20.28
N ALA A 208 1.50 -11.42 -20.41
CA ALA A 208 0.12 -11.23 -20.84
C ALA A 208 -0.68 -10.48 -19.78
N LYS A 209 -0.57 -10.86 -18.51
CA LYS A 209 -1.26 -10.18 -17.39
C LYS A 209 -0.81 -8.73 -17.26
N ILE A 210 0.49 -8.46 -17.27
CA ILE A 210 0.97 -7.08 -17.15
C ILE A 210 0.52 -6.23 -18.35
N ARG A 211 0.49 -6.81 -19.56
CA ARG A 211 -0.07 -6.12 -20.74
C ARG A 211 -1.53 -5.73 -20.58
N THR A 212 -2.37 -6.60 -20.04
CA THR A 212 -3.80 -6.27 -19.84
C THR A 212 -3.97 -5.19 -18.78
N TYR A 213 -3.16 -5.19 -17.72
CA TYR A 213 -3.20 -4.14 -16.71
C TYR A 213 -2.80 -2.77 -17.28
N LEU A 214 -1.70 -2.71 -18.04
CA LEU A 214 -1.29 -1.48 -18.71
C LEU A 214 -2.34 -1.01 -19.74
N ALA A 215 -2.96 -1.93 -20.48
CA ALA A 215 -4.04 -1.59 -21.40
C ALA A 215 -5.24 -0.98 -20.68
N GLN A 216 -5.62 -1.52 -19.52
CA GLN A 216 -6.72 -0.99 -18.73
C GLN A 216 -6.40 0.40 -18.15
N LEU A 217 -5.17 0.62 -17.67
CA LEU A 217 -4.71 1.94 -17.22
C LEU A 217 -4.80 3.00 -18.35
N ASP A 218 -4.43 2.63 -19.58
CA ASP A 218 -4.60 3.49 -20.77
C ASP A 218 -6.09 3.78 -21.05
N GLN A 219 -6.95 2.75 -21.00
CA GLN A 219 -8.39 2.88 -21.28
C GLN A 219 -9.12 3.76 -20.28
N ILE A 220 -8.68 3.78 -19.02
CA ILE A 220 -9.25 4.65 -17.98
C ILE A 220 -8.54 6.02 -17.91
N GLY A 221 -7.59 6.31 -18.80
CA GLY A 221 -7.00 7.64 -18.98
C GLY A 221 -5.81 7.96 -18.08
N VAL A 222 -5.19 6.97 -17.43
CA VAL A 222 -4.08 7.20 -16.49
C VAL A 222 -2.90 7.85 -17.18
N PHE A 223 -2.47 7.30 -18.32
CA PHE A 223 -1.26 7.79 -18.99
C PHE A 223 -1.47 9.19 -19.58
N GLN A 224 -2.69 9.54 -19.97
CA GLN A 224 -3.02 10.85 -20.55
C GLN A 224 -3.07 11.96 -19.49
N ALA A 225 -3.53 11.66 -18.27
CA ALA A 225 -3.79 12.66 -17.24
C ALA A 225 -2.66 12.80 -16.20
N ALA A 226 -1.90 11.73 -15.95
CA ALA A 226 -0.79 11.77 -14.99
C ALA A 226 0.41 12.57 -15.51
N ASN A 227 1.12 13.24 -14.61
CA ASN A 227 2.36 13.95 -14.92
C ASN A 227 3.53 13.00 -15.19
N GLY A 228 3.46 11.76 -14.68
CA GLY A 228 4.50 10.78 -14.87
C GLY A 228 4.16 9.43 -14.25
N VAL A 229 4.94 8.42 -14.63
CA VAL A 229 4.83 7.05 -14.12
C VAL A 229 6.18 6.61 -13.57
N ILE A 230 6.18 6.09 -12.36
CA ILE A 230 7.33 5.43 -11.73
C ILE A 230 7.05 3.93 -11.74
N LEU A 231 7.94 3.17 -12.38
CA LEU A 231 7.90 1.72 -12.32
C LEU A 231 8.75 1.25 -11.15
N GLY A 232 8.11 0.60 -10.18
CA GLY A 232 8.77 -0.17 -9.14
C GLY A 232 9.24 -1.53 -9.67
N GLN A 233 9.33 -2.50 -8.77
CA GLN A 233 9.73 -3.85 -9.15
C GLN A 233 8.56 -4.65 -9.74
N PHE A 234 8.84 -5.40 -10.80
CA PHE A 234 7.93 -6.39 -11.37
C PHE A 234 8.56 -7.77 -11.14
N THR A 235 8.48 -8.21 -9.88
CA THR A 235 9.36 -9.22 -9.28
C THR A 235 9.37 -10.52 -10.08
N GLU A 236 8.21 -11.10 -10.38
CA GLU A 236 8.14 -12.35 -11.16
C GLU A 236 8.68 -12.20 -12.58
N MET A 237 8.35 -11.10 -13.28
CA MET A 237 8.86 -10.86 -14.65
C MET A 237 10.39 -10.76 -14.66
N GLN A 238 10.94 -9.99 -13.70
CA GLN A 238 12.38 -9.77 -13.57
C GLN A 238 13.11 -11.06 -13.20
N ALA A 239 12.60 -11.81 -12.21
CA ALA A 239 13.18 -13.07 -11.77
C ALA A 239 13.19 -14.16 -12.86
N LYS A 240 12.16 -14.17 -13.72
CA LYS A 240 12.06 -15.11 -14.85
C LYS A 240 12.65 -14.57 -16.15
N HIS A 241 13.25 -13.39 -16.14
CA HIS A 241 13.80 -12.71 -17.33
C HIS A 241 12.81 -12.65 -18.51
N LEU A 242 11.54 -12.35 -18.22
CA LEU A 242 10.48 -12.33 -19.25
C LEU A 242 10.67 -11.17 -20.23
N ALA A 243 10.33 -11.42 -21.49
CA ALA A 243 10.37 -10.44 -22.57
C ALA A 243 9.01 -10.38 -23.32
N PRO A 244 8.55 -9.19 -23.76
CA PRO A 244 9.13 -7.88 -23.50
C PRO A 244 9.14 -7.49 -22.01
N THR A 245 10.09 -6.65 -21.61
CA THR A 245 10.20 -6.16 -20.22
C THR A 245 9.05 -5.23 -19.87
N VAL A 246 8.79 -4.97 -18.58
CA VAL A 246 7.72 -4.02 -18.20
C VAL A 246 7.99 -2.61 -18.74
N GLU A 247 9.27 -2.23 -18.83
CA GLU A 247 9.71 -0.98 -19.43
C GLU A 247 9.34 -0.92 -20.91
N ASP A 248 9.60 -2.01 -21.66
CA ASP A 248 9.22 -2.10 -23.08
C ASP A 248 7.70 -2.03 -23.26
N LEU A 249 6.96 -2.74 -22.41
CA LEU A 249 5.50 -2.77 -22.46
C LEU A 249 4.89 -1.39 -22.15
N THR A 250 5.42 -0.70 -21.15
CA THR A 250 4.92 0.62 -20.71
C THR A 250 5.17 1.69 -21.77
N ARG A 251 6.32 1.64 -22.47
CA ARG A 251 6.65 2.58 -23.57
C ARG A 251 5.60 2.60 -24.68
N CYS A 252 4.90 1.49 -24.93
CA CYS A 252 3.85 1.43 -25.95
C CYS A 252 2.66 2.36 -25.67
N TYR A 253 2.41 2.68 -24.40
CA TYR A 253 1.29 3.52 -24.00
C TYR A 253 1.69 4.99 -23.83
N ILE A 254 2.88 5.24 -23.26
CA ILE A 254 3.36 6.61 -22.99
C ILE A 254 3.70 7.38 -24.28
N LYS A 255 4.09 6.70 -25.37
CA LYS A 255 4.39 7.35 -26.67
C LYS A 255 3.18 8.01 -27.34
N LYS A 256 1.94 7.76 -26.88
CA LYS A 256 0.73 8.39 -27.43
C LYS A 256 0.53 9.85 -26.98
N ILE A 257 1.36 10.36 -26.07
CA ILE A 257 1.21 11.65 -25.38
C ILE A 257 2.12 12.75 -25.98
N GLN A 258 2.90 12.41 -27.02
CA GLN A 258 3.74 13.37 -27.76
C GLN A 258 3.00 13.95 -28.96
#